data_AF-A0A7W1SXB0-F1
#
_entry.id   AF-A0A7W1SXB0-F1
#
_cell.length_a   1.000
_cell.length_b   1.000
_cell.length_c   1.000
_cell.angle_alpha   90.00
_cell.angle_beta   90.00
_cell.angle_gamma   90.00
#
_symmetry.space_group_name_H-M   'P 1'
#
loop_
_entity.id
_entity.type
_entity.pdbx_description
1 polymer ?
#
loop_
_entity_poly.entity_id
_entity_poly.type
_entity_poly.pdbx_seq_one_letter_code
_entity_poly.pdbx_strand_id
1 'polypeptide(L)'
;MSKANWRFNVTTAAVLWLASALASSAQTITTFDAPGAGTGSGQGTTVYGINTGGSIVGYYYDSASVAHGFVRSSTGTISTFNAPGAGTGFQQGTIGIAINAGGVVAGYDIDSRTVYHGILRTKAGGIVTFDASGAGTGFGQGTEAFGINTGGTATGHYIDAAGVRHGFLRSSSGTITSFDVPGAGTSNGQGTTGFEINTAGTIAGYYKDSSGVYHGFVRTATGTITTFSVPGSGTSLNQGTLAGIINTGGLIAGYNKDANSTFHGFLRTGAGTITKFDV
;
A
#
# COMPACT_ATOMS: atom_id res chain seq x y z
N MET A 1 90.83 23.06 29.42
CA MET A 1 90.03 21.90 28.97
C MET A 1 88.57 22.21 29.24
N SER A 2 87.77 22.50 28.20
CA SER A 2 86.40 23.00 28.33
C SER A 2 85.37 22.01 27.75
N LYS A 3 84.21 21.98 28.41
CA LYS A 3 82.83 21.68 27.95
C LYS A 3 82.57 20.40 27.13
N ALA A 4 81.62 19.59 27.61
CA ALA A 4 80.25 19.56 27.07
C ALA A 4 79.33 18.61 27.89
N ASN A 5 78.20 19.14 28.36
CA ASN A 5 77.07 18.40 28.93
C ASN A 5 75.94 18.38 27.90
N TRP A 6 75.51 17.22 27.40
CA TRP A 6 74.28 17.09 26.62
C TRP A 6 73.30 16.12 27.30
N ARG A 7 72.10 16.62 27.53
CA ARG A 7 70.95 15.93 28.15
C ARG A 7 70.11 15.29 27.05
N PHE A 8 69.68 14.05 27.24
CA PHE A 8 68.69 13.39 26.40
C PHE A 8 67.28 13.84 26.79
N ASN A 9 66.56 14.44 25.84
CA ASN A 9 65.13 14.73 25.98
C ASN A 9 64.32 13.52 25.49
N VAL A 10 63.44 13.01 26.34
CA VAL A 10 62.42 12.02 25.97
C VAL A 10 61.26 12.79 25.34
N THR A 11 61.06 12.63 24.03
CA THR A 11 59.87 13.14 23.34
C THR A 11 58.71 12.18 23.54
N THR A 12 57.71 12.60 24.30
CA THR A 12 56.39 11.98 24.38
C THR A 12 55.67 12.14 23.04
N ALA A 13 55.42 11.03 22.33
CA ALA A 13 54.54 11.02 21.17
C ALA A 13 53.08 10.99 21.64
N ALA A 14 52.36 12.09 21.51
CA ALA A 14 50.92 12.13 21.67
C ALA A 14 50.27 11.55 20.40
N VAL A 15 49.78 10.31 20.47
CA VAL A 15 48.94 9.73 19.44
C VAL A 15 47.54 10.34 19.58
N LEU A 16 47.20 11.25 18.67
CA LEU A 16 45.88 11.86 18.58
C LEU A 16 44.93 10.87 17.89
N TRP A 17 44.04 10.22 18.64
CA TRP A 17 42.92 9.48 18.05
C TRP A 17 41.90 10.49 17.52
N LEU A 18 41.85 10.66 16.20
CA LEU A 18 40.75 11.37 15.55
C LEU A 18 39.54 10.43 15.49
N ALA A 19 38.67 10.50 16.50
CA ALA A 19 37.36 9.87 16.42
C ALA A 19 36.54 10.60 15.35
N SER A 20 36.39 9.99 14.17
CA SER A 20 35.41 10.43 13.19
C SER A 20 34.02 10.03 13.69
N ALA A 21 33.35 10.93 14.39
CA ALA A 21 31.92 10.81 14.59
C ALA A 21 31.25 10.95 13.21
N LEU A 22 30.78 9.84 12.65
CA LEU A 22 29.86 9.87 11.51
C LEU A 22 28.57 10.53 12.03
N ALA A 23 28.39 11.81 11.73
CA ALA A 23 27.10 12.45 11.92
C ALA A 23 26.09 11.68 11.05
N SER A 24 25.12 11.03 11.70
CA SER A 24 23.95 10.51 11.00
C SER A 24 23.31 11.66 10.24
N SER A 25 23.02 11.46 8.95
CA SER A 25 22.22 12.43 8.20
C SER A 25 20.93 12.65 8.98
N ALA A 26 20.69 13.87 9.44
CA ALA A 26 19.40 14.22 10.03
C ALA A 26 18.31 13.87 9.01
N GLN A 27 17.39 13.00 9.41
CA GLN A 27 16.24 12.68 8.58
C GLN A 27 15.40 13.95 8.46
N THR A 28 15.22 14.44 7.24
CA THR A 28 14.42 15.65 6.99
C THR A 28 12.97 15.23 6.74
N ILE A 29 12.05 15.75 7.54
CA ILE A 29 10.62 15.61 7.27
C ILE A 29 10.24 16.67 6.25
N THR A 30 9.71 16.24 5.11
CA THR A 30 9.19 17.14 4.07
C THR A 30 7.67 17.12 4.11
N THR A 31 7.05 18.27 4.37
CA THR A 31 5.61 18.45 4.27
C THR A 31 5.25 19.09 2.92
N PHE A 32 4.06 18.80 2.42
CA PHE A 32 3.52 19.44 1.22
C PHE A 32 1.99 19.31 1.22
N ASP A 33 1.33 20.26 0.56
CA ASP A 33 -0.06 20.15 0.15
C ASP A 33 -0.15 20.09 -1.37
N ALA A 34 -1.10 19.28 -1.87
CA ALA A 34 -1.44 19.34 -3.28
C ALA A 34 -2.07 20.72 -3.60
N PRO A 35 -1.78 21.33 -4.76
CA PRO A 35 -2.17 22.72 -5.03
C PRO A 35 -3.68 23.03 -4.96
N GLY A 36 -4.54 22.01 -5.15
CA GLY A 36 -6.00 22.15 -5.08
C GLY A 36 -6.62 21.64 -3.79
N ALA A 37 -5.82 21.27 -2.79
CA ALA A 37 -6.32 20.72 -1.54
C ALA A 37 -7.19 21.73 -0.78
N GLY A 38 -8.37 21.29 -0.35
CA GLY A 38 -9.24 22.04 0.54
C GLY A 38 -8.69 22.09 1.96
N THR A 39 -9.12 23.08 2.74
CA THR A 39 -8.67 23.32 4.12
C THR A 39 -9.76 23.11 5.16
N GLY A 40 -10.96 22.70 4.73
CA GLY A 40 -12.07 22.36 5.61
C GLY A 40 -11.88 21.03 6.34
N SER A 41 -12.77 20.75 7.29
CA SER A 41 -12.78 19.46 8.00
C SER A 41 -12.97 18.30 7.02
N GLY A 42 -12.08 17.29 7.06
CA GLY A 42 -12.11 16.14 6.17
C GLY A 42 -11.57 16.40 4.75
N GLN A 43 -11.06 17.60 4.47
CA GLN A 43 -10.39 17.94 3.22
C GLN A 43 -8.86 17.83 3.37
N GLY A 44 -8.11 18.01 2.29
CA GLY A 44 -6.65 18.07 2.34
C GLY A 44 -5.95 16.95 1.56
N THR A 45 -4.64 16.87 1.74
CA THR A 45 -3.75 15.96 1.02
C THR A 45 -3.55 14.64 1.78
N THR A 46 -3.79 13.50 1.12
CA THR A 46 -3.53 12.16 1.66
C THR A 46 -2.55 11.42 0.76
N VAL A 47 -1.47 10.89 1.34
CA VAL A 47 -0.44 10.08 0.66
C VAL A 47 -0.70 8.60 0.89
N TYR A 48 -0.57 7.78 -0.15
CA TYR A 48 -0.72 6.31 -0.05
C TYR A 48 0.54 5.53 -0.39
N GLY A 49 1.26 5.92 -1.45
CA GLY A 49 2.34 5.11 -1.99
C GLY A 49 3.57 5.91 -2.37
N ILE A 50 4.73 5.28 -2.33
CA ILE A 50 6.00 5.83 -2.81
C ILE A 50 6.76 4.75 -3.57
N ASN A 51 7.34 5.09 -4.73
CA ASN A 51 8.19 4.16 -5.48
C ASN A 51 9.68 4.38 -5.16
N THR A 52 10.52 3.47 -5.65
CA THR A 52 11.99 3.51 -5.47
C THR A 52 12.66 4.74 -6.08
N GLY A 53 11.99 5.43 -7.01
CA GLY A 53 12.43 6.71 -7.57
C GLY A 53 12.05 7.92 -6.72
N GLY A 54 11.42 7.72 -5.55
CA GLY A 54 10.95 8.78 -4.66
C GLY A 54 9.70 9.50 -5.16
N SER A 55 9.01 8.97 -6.18
CA SER A 55 7.72 9.50 -6.60
C SER A 55 6.63 9.01 -5.67
N ILE A 56 5.80 9.93 -5.20
CA ILE A 56 4.73 9.70 -4.24
C ILE A 56 3.39 9.78 -4.96
N VAL A 57 2.46 8.89 -4.64
CA VAL A 57 1.08 8.93 -5.11
C VAL A 57 0.12 9.10 -3.94
N GLY A 58 -1.00 9.76 -4.21
CA GLY A 58 -2.10 9.88 -3.28
C GLY A 58 -3.29 10.58 -3.93
N TYR A 59 -4.14 11.15 -3.09
CA TYR A 59 -5.22 12.03 -3.53
C TYR A 59 -5.36 13.22 -2.59
N TYR A 60 -6.11 14.23 -3.02
CA TYR A 60 -6.58 15.28 -2.13
C TYR A 60 -8.08 15.49 -2.32
N TYR A 61 -8.74 15.91 -1.25
CA TYR A 61 -10.08 16.49 -1.33
C TYR A 61 -9.97 17.99 -1.49
N ASP A 62 -10.64 18.55 -2.50
CA ASP A 62 -10.74 19.99 -2.72
C ASP A 62 -11.75 20.65 -1.76
N SER A 63 -12.03 21.95 -1.96
CA SER A 63 -12.99 22.69 -1.13
C SER A 63 -14.45 22.22 -1.29
N ALA A 64 -14.78 21.51 -2.38
CA ALA A 64 -16.06 20.87 -2.61
C ALA A 64 -16.09 19.41 -2.13
N SER A 65 -14.99 18.93 -1.51
CA SER A 65 -14.79 17.55 -1.09
C SER A 65 -14.86 16.55 -2.26
N VAL A 66 -14.37 16.95 -3.43
CA VAL A 66 -14.13 16.08 -4.60
C VAL A 66 -12.70 15.56 -4.53
N ALA A 67 -12.51 14.25 -4.74
CA ALA A 67 -11.22 13.59 -4.73
C ALA A 67 -10.48 13.80 -6.06
N HIS A 68 -9.20 14.16 -5.97
CA HIS A 68 -8.31 14.29 -7.11
C HIS A 68 -7.02 13.51 -6.87
N GLY A 69 -6.63 12.66 -7.81
CA GLY A 69 -5.38 11.94 -7.73
C GLY A 69 -4.19 12.88 -7.92
N PHE A 70 -3.05 12.60 -7.28
CA PHE A 70 -1.80 13.30 -7.57
C PHE A 70 -0.60 12.38 -7.61
N VAL A 71 0.43 12.79 -8.35
CA VAL A 71 1.79 12.27 -8.24
C VAL A 71 2.73 13.42 -7.88
N ARG A 72 3.51 13.26 -6.81
CA ARG A 72 4.61 14.15 -6.46
C ARG A 72 5.93 13.50 -6.87
N SER A 73 6.71 14.18 -7.69
CA SER A 73 8.06 13.75 -8.07
C SER A 73 9.05 13.84 -6.91
N SER A 74 10.21 13.21 -7.04
CA SER A 74 11.30 13.30 -6.05
C SER A 74 11.85 14.72 -5.89
N THR A 75 11.74 15.56 -6.91
CA THR A 75 12.10 16.99 -6.87
C THR A 75 10.99 17.88 -6.29
N GLY A 76 9.84 17.31 -5.95
CA GLY A 76 8.73 18.00 -5.29
C GLY A 76 7.67 18.60 -6.22
N THR A 77 7.82 18.50 -7.53
CA THR A 77 6.76 18.86 -8.48
C THR A 77 5.54 17.96 -8.30
N ILE A 78 4.36 18.55 -8.12
CA ILE A 78 3.08 17.84 -8.00
C ILE A 78 2.30 17.97 -9.31
N SER A 79 1.81 16.84 -9.81
CA SER A 79 0.89 16.77 -10.96
C SER A 79 -0.39 16.07 -10.53
N THR A 80 -1.52 16.73 -10.74
CA THR A 80 -2.84 16.20 -10.41
C THR A 80 -3.45 15.48 -11.61
N PHE A 81 -4.42 14.60 -11.36
CA PHE A 81 -5.10 13.86 -12.41
C PHE A 81 -6.51 13.41 -11.97
N ASN A 82 -7.42 13.33 -12.94
CA ASN A 82 -8.77 12.82 -12.78
C ASN A 82 -9.03 11.75 -13.83
N ALA A 83 -9.60 10.62 -13.44
CA ALA A 83 -9.98 9.56 -14.35
C ALA A 83 -11.16 9.99 -15.24
N PRO A 84 -11.21 9.53 -16.50
CA PRO A 84 -12.39 9.72 -17.34
C PRO A 84 -13.61 9.04 -16.71
N GLY A 85 -14.68 9.79 -16.45
CA GLY A 85 -15.91 9.25 -15.85
C GLY A 85 -16.03 9.41 -14.33
N ALA A 86 -14.96 9.85 -13.66
CA ALA A 86 -14.99 10.15 -12.24
C ALA A 86 -16.07 11.21 -11.92
N GLY A 87 -16.81 11.00 -10.83
CA GLY A 87 -17.82 11.93 -10.35
C GLY A 87 -17.20 13.20 -9.79
N THR A 88 -17.99 14.27 -9.76
CA THR A 88 -17.58 15.61 -9.28
C THR A 88 -18.38 16.06 -8.07
N GLY A 89 -19.10 15.14 -7.42
CA GLY A 89 -19.85 15.37 -6.20
C GLY A 89 -19.06 15.10 -4.93
N PHE A 90 -19.70 15.33 -3.78
CA PHE A 90 -19.14 15.08 -2.46
C PHE A 90 -18.64 13.64 -2.32
N GLN A 91 -17.35 13.48 -1.97
CA GLN A 91 -16.63 12.20 -1.84
C GLN A 91 -16.60 11.32 -3.10
N GLN A 92 -16.83 11.91 -4.28
CA GLN A 92 -16.58 11.28 -5.58
C GLN A 92 -15.21 11.70 -6.12
N GLY A 93 -14.76 11.13 -7.23
CA GLY A 93 -13.54 11.57 -7.91
C GLY A 93 -12.49 10.47 -8.04
N THR A 94 -11.21 10.82 -8.09
CA THR A 94 -10.12 9.88 -8.40
C THR A 94 -9.16 9.71 -7.23
N ILE A 95 -8.82 8.46 -6.93
CA ILE A 95 -7.95 8.06 -5.82
C ILE A 95 -6.77 7.25 -6.35
N GLY A 96 -5.55 7.76 -6.15
CA GLY A 96 -4.32 7.02 -6.42
C GLY A 96 -3.83 6.30 -5.17
N ILE A 97 -3.60 4.99 -5.26
CA ILE A 97 -3.24 4.14 -4.10
C ILE A 97 -1.78 3.67 -4.19
N ALA A 98 -1.40 3.00 -5.27
CA ALA A 98 -0.08 2.39 -5.41
C ALA A 98 0.66 2.91 -6.63
N ILE A 99 1.99 2.94 -6.56
CA ILE A 99 2.86 3.37 -7.66
C ILE A 99 4.04 2.41 -7.81
N ASN A 100 4.23 1.85 -9.00
CA ASN A 100 5.36 0.95 -9.25
C ASN A 100 6.64 1.73 -9.62
N ALA A 101 7.77 1.00 -9.73
CA ALA A 101 9.07 1.57 -10.09
C ALA A 101 9.07 2.28 -11.46
N GLY A 102 8.20 1.86 -12.39
CA GLY A 102 8.01 2.51 -13.69
C GLY A 102 7.22 3.80 -13.65
N GLY A 103 6.66 4.18 -12.49
CA GLY A 103 5.79 5.34 -12.33
C GLY A 103 4.35 5.10 -12.81
N VAL A 104 3.95 3.84 -12.98
CA VAL A 104 2.55 3.48 -13.22
C VAL A 104 1.82 3.46 -11.89
N VAL A 105 0.69 4.17 -11.84
CA VAL A 105 -0.17 4.26 -10.66
C VAL A 105 -1.36 3.32 -10.81
N ALA A 106 -1.68 2.59 -9.76
CA ALA A 106 -2.95 1.89 -9.58
C ALA A 106 -3.80 2.59 -8.52
N GLY A 107 -5.12 2.51 -8.69
CA GLY A 107 -6.09 3.09 -7.78
C GLY A 107 -7.49 2.85 -8.30
N TYR A 108 -8.41 3.76 -7.98
CA TYR A 108 -9.78 3.72 -8.47
C TYR A 108 -10.38 5.11 -8.59
N ASP A 109 -11.46 5.23 -9.33
CA ASP A 109 -12.34 6.39 -9.31
C ASP A 109 -13.74 6.03 -8.82
N ILE A 110 -14.45 7.03 -8.35
CA ILE A 110 -15.82 6.96 -7.84
C ILE A 110 -16.66 7.82 -8.77
N ASP A 111 -17.59 7.20 -9.49
CA ASP A 111 -18.43 7.88 -10.47
C ASP A 111 -19.57 8.70 -9.80
N SER A 112 -20.37 9.36 -10.63
CA SER A 112 -21.54 10.13 -10.18
C SER A 112 -22.62 9.32 -9.45
N ARG A 113 -22.61 7.99 -9.59
CA ARG A 113 -23.52 7.03 -8.91
C ARG A 113 -22.86 6.38 -7.69
N THR A 114 -21.63 6.78 -7.36
CA THR A 114 -20.83 6.19 -6.29
C THR A 114 -20.51 4.71 -6.56
N VAL A 115 -20.27 4.38 -7.83
CA VAL A 115 -19.68 3.10 -8.27
C VAL A 115 -18.17 3.26 -8.37
N TYR A 116 -17.43 2.25 -7.92
CA TYR A 116 -15.98 2.21 -7.99
C TYR A 116 -15.50 1.64 -9.32
N HIS A 117 -14.51 2.28 -9.94
CA HIS A 117 -13.87 1.80 -11.17
C HIS A 117 -12.37 1.73 -10.98
N GLY A 118 -11.74 0.63 -11.39
CA GLY A 118 -10.29 0.49 -11.27
C GLY A 118 -9.58 1.42 -12.24
N ILE A 119 -8.47 2.05 -11.84
CA ILE A 119 -7.67 2.90 -12.71
C ILE A 119 -6.22 2.47 -12.78
N LEU A 120 -5.63 2.58 -13.97
CA LEU A 120 -4.17 2.63 -14.16
C LEU A 120 -3.79 3.94 -14.84
N ARG A 121 -2.89 4.71 -14.22
CA ARG A 121 -2.29 5.90 -14.83
C ARG A 121 -0.83 5.63 -15.20
N THR A 122 -0.50 5.82 -16.47
CA THR A 122 0.87 5.71 -16.98
C THR A 122 1.75 6.86 -16.48
N LYS A 123 3.07 6.70 -16.52
CA LYS A 123 4.03 7.78 -16.20
C LYS A 123 3.82 9.02 -17.07
N ALA A 124 3.44 8.82 -18.34
CA ALA A 124 3.13 9.91 -19.28
C ALA A 124 1.79 10.61 -19.01
N GLY A 125 0.97 10.09 -18.09
CA GLY A 125 -0.28 10.69 -17.66
C GLY A 125 -1.55 10.14 -18.30
N GLY A 126 -1.44 9.24 -19.28
CA GLY A 126 -2.60 8.52 -19.83
C GLY A 126 -3.24 7.62 -18.77
N ILE A 127 -4.57 7.64 -18.68
CA ILE A 127 -5.38 6.88 -17.72
C ILE A 127 -6.24 5.86 -18.46
N VAL A 128 -6.26 4.64 -17.95
CA VAL A 128 -7.20 3.59 -18.35
C VAL A 128 -8.06 3.25 -17.15
N THR A 129 -9.38 3.38 -17.32
CA THR A 129 -10.37 2.84 -16.39
C THR A 129 -10.69 1.39 -16.75
N PHE A 130 -11.05 0.56 -15.77
CA PHE A 130 -11.40 -0.83 -15.98
C PHE A 130 -12.31 -1.37 -14.88
N ASP A 131 -13.16 -2.32 -15.26
CA ASP A 131 -14.03 -3.04 -14.34
C ASP A 131 -13.82 -4.55 -14.48
N ALA A 132 -13.85 -5.26 -13.35
CA ALA A 132 -13.99 -6.70 -13.37
C ALA A 132 -15.39 -7.09 -13.88
N SER A 133 -15.50 -8.14 -14.69
CA SER A 133 -16.79 -8.52 -15.31
C SER A 133 -17.88 -8.93 -14.32
N GLY A 134 -17.50 -9.31 -13.09
CA GLY A 134 -18.44 -9.64 -12.01
C GLY A 134 -18.76 -8.48 -11.07
N ALA A 135 -18.21 -7.28 -11.32
CA ALA A 135 -18.43 -6.12 -10.47
C ALA A 135 -19.90 -5.66 -10.53
N GLY A 136 -20.43 -5.30 -9.37
CA GLY A 136 -21.74 -4.68 -9.26
C GLY A 136 -21.70 -3.21 -9.71
N THR A 137 -22.85 -2.67 -10.10
CA THR A 137 -23.00 -1.29 -10.60
C THR A 137 -23.87 -0.43 -9.68
N GLY A 138 -24.16 -0.91 -8.48
CA GLY A 138 -24.91 -0.19 -7.45
C GLY A 138 -24.01 0.69 -6.58
N PHE A 139 -24.64 1.52 -5.75
CA PHE A 139 -23.95 2.38 -4.79
C PHE A 139 -22.98 1.56 -3.91
N GLY A 140 -21.71 1.95 -3.90
CA GLY A 140 -20.67 1.29 -3.10
C GLY A 140 -20.18 -0.04 -3.67
N GLN A 141 -20.57 -0.40 -4.89
CA GLN A 141 -20.09 -1.59 -5.61
C GLN A 141 -19.05 -1.19 -6.66
N GLY A 142 -18.37 -2.15 -7.28
CA GLY A 142 -17.44 -1.87 -8.36
C GLY A 142 -16.05 -2.44 -8.14
N THR A 143 -15.04 -1.89 -8.81
CA THR A 143 -13.67 -2.41 -8.83
C THR A 143 -12.69 -1.44 -8.15
N GLU A 144 -11.88 -1.94 -7.22
CA GLU A 144 -10.86 -1.17 -6.51
C GLU A 144 -9.49 -1.82 -6.67
N ALA A 145 -8.51 -1.10 -7.25
CA ALA A 145 -7.13 -1.58 -7.38
C ALA A 145 -6.25 -1.00 -6.26
N PHE A 146 -5.61 -1.89 -5.49
CA PHE A 146 -4.81 -1.51 -4.32
C PHE A 146 -3.31 -1.70 -4.51
N GLY A 147 -2.90 -2.70 -5.29
CA GLY A 147 -1.48 -3.04 -5.48
C GLY A 147 -1.10 -3.08 -6.95
N ILE A 148 0.17 -2.79 -7.25
CA ILE A 148 0.75 -2.94 -8.59
C ILE A 148 2.23 -3.33 -8.50
N ASN A 149 2.62 -4.35 -9.26
CA ASN A 149 4.02 -4.77 -9.32
C ASN A 149 4.81 -4.05 -10.44
N THR A 150 6.11 -4.31 -10.50
CA THR A 150 7.01 -3.72 -11.50
C THR A 150 6.68 -4.12 -12.94
N GLY A 151 6.04 -5.27 -13.14
CA GLY A 151 5.56 -5.74 -14.45
C GLY A 151 4.26 -5.07 -14.91
N GLY A 152 3.66 -4.20 -14.08
CA GLY A 152 2.39 -3.55 -14.36
C GLY A 152 1.16 -4.44 -14.10
N THR A 153 1.34 -5.59 -13.44
CA THR A 153 0.22 -6.39 -12.96
C THR A 153 -0.34 -5.75 -11.70
N ALA A 154 -1.64 -5.46 -11.70
CA ALA A 154 -2.36 -4.91 -10.56
C ALA A 154 -3.17 -5.97 -9.83
N THR A 155 -3.39 -5.78 -8.53
CA THR A 155 -4.28 -6.58 -7.69
C THR A 155 -5.24 -5.68 -6.93
N GLY A 156 -6.37 -6.25 -6.52
CA GLY A 156 -7.36 -5.56 -5.72
C GLY A 156 -8.53 -6.46 -5.41
N HIS A 157 -9.70 -5.85 -5.29
CA HIS A 157 -10.95 -6.59 -5.27
C HIS A 157 -12.03 -5.86 -6.07
N TYR A 158 -13.09 -6.59 -6.40
CA TYR A 158 -14.34 -5.97 -6.80
C TYR A 158 -15.46 -6.41 -5.85
N ILE A 159 -16.46 -5.56 -5.72
CA ILE A 159 -17.69 -5.80 -4.97
C ILE A 159 -18.79 -6.10 -5.98
N ASP A 160 -19.40 -7.27 -5.87
CA ASP A 160 -20.50 -7.70 -6.75
C ASP A 160 -21.85 -7.08 -6.35
N ALA A 161 -22.92 -7.46 -7.06
CA ALA A 161 -24.27 -6.98 -6.77
C ALA A 161 -24.83 -7.45 -5.40
N ALA A 162 -24.28 -8.53 -4.82
CA ALA A 162 -24.63 -9.03 -3.49
C ALA A 162 -23.82 -8.35 -2.37
N GLY A 163 -22.83 -7.52 -2.72
CA GLY A 163 -21.93 -6.88 -1.77
C GLY A 163 -20.78 -7.79 -1.31
N VAL A 164 -20.51 -8.88 -2.05
CA VAL A 164 -19.41 -9.82 -1.78
C VAL A 164 -18.14 -9.33 -2.46
N ARG A 165 -17.02 -9.42 -1.76
CA ARG A 165 -15.70 -9.07 -2.29
C ARG A 165 -15.06 -10.25 -3.01
N HIS A 166 -14.52 -10.00 -4.19
CA HIS A 166 -13.76 -10.98 -4.96
C HIS A 166 -12.39 -10.41 -5.31
N GLY A 167 -11.33 -11.18 -5.08
CA GLY A 167 -9.98 -10.77 -5.45
C GLY A 167 -9.81 -10.77 -6.97
N PHE A 168 -8.93 -9.93 -7.50
CA PHE A 168 -8.57 -9.99 -8.92
C PHE A 168 -7.09 -9.72 -9.17
N LEU A 169 -6.61 -10.19 -10.33
CA LEU A 169 -5.39 -9.72 -10.99
C LEU A 169 -5.75 -9.06 -12.30
N ARG A 170 -5.13 -7.92 -12.61
CA ARG A 170 -5.16 -7.32 -13.94
C ARG A 170 -3.74 -7.36 -14.51
N SER A 171 -3.55 -8.13 -15.56
CA SER A 171 -2.27 -8.16 -16.30
C SER A 171 -1.97 -6.80 -16.98
N SER A 172 -0.71 -6.60 -17.38
CA SER A 172 -0.30 -5.40 -18.10
C SER A 172 -0.98 -5.24 -19.46
N SER A 173 -1.42 -6.34 -20.10
CA SER A 173 -2.24 -6.32 -21.32
C SER A 173 -3.71 -6.02 -21.07
N GLY A 174 -4.15 -5.93 -19.81
CA GLY A 174 -5.52 -5.62 -19.43
C GLY A 174 -6.43 -6.81 -19.19
N THR A 175 -5.94 -8.05 -19.34
CA THR A 175 -6.72 -9.23 -18.95
C THR A 175 -6.93 -9.25 -17.44
N ILE A 176 -8.18 -9.38 -17.00
CA ILE A 176 -8.58 -9.49 -15.58
C ILE A 176 -8.89 -10.95 -15.25
N THR A 177 -8.38 -11.43 -14.13
CA THR A 177 -8.63 -12.78 -13.59
C THR A 177 -9.07 -12.67 -12.15
N SER A 178 -10.31 -13.05 -11.86
CA SER A 178 -10.85 -13.10 -10.50
C SER A 178 -10.35 -14.33 -9.74
N PHE A 179 -10.32 -14.25 -8.42
CA PHE A 179 -10.06 -15.38 -7.53
C PHE A 179 -10.74 -15.18 -6.17
N ASP A 180 -11.18 -16.28 -5.58
CA ASP A 180 -11.69 -16.34 -4.22
C ASP A 180 -10.84 -17.28 -3.38
N VAL A 181 -10.59 -16.90 -2.13
CA VAL A 181 -9.90 -17.75 -1.17
C VAL A 181 -10.84 -18.85 -0.70
N PRO A 182 -10.42 -20.13 -0.70
CA PRO A 182 -11.20 -21.20 -0.08
C PRO A 182 -11.51 -20.88 1.39
N GLY A 183 -12.80 -20.88 1.74
CA GLY A 183 -13.29 -20.51 3.08
C GLY A 183 -13.76 -19.05 3.21
N ALA A 184 -13.62 -18.23 2.17
CA ALA A 184 -14.22 -16.90 2.15
C ALA A 184 -15.75 -16.96 2.22
N GLY A 185 -16.34 -16.03 2.97
CA GLY A 185 -17.78 -15.87 3.06
C GLY A 185 -18.38 -15.26 1.79
N THR A 186 -19.65 -15.54 1.55
CA THR A 186 -20.38 -15.16 0.33
C THR A 186 -21.58 -14.24 0.62
N SER A 187 -21.58 -13.59 1.78
CA SER A 187 -22.61 -12.60 2.14
C SER A 187 -22.05 -11.18 2.06
N ASN A 188 -22.94 -10.19 2.09
CA ASN A 188 -22.58 -8.78 2.06
C ASN A 188 -21.48 -8.44 3.09
N GLY A 189 -20.42 -7.79 2.63
CA GLY A 189 -19.27 -7.39 3.45
C GLY A 189 -18.29 -8.50 3.80
N GLN A 190 -18.47 -9.71 3.24
CA GLN A 190 -17.53 -10.83 3.31
C GLN A 190 -16.73 -10.96 2.00
N GLY A 191 -15.85 -11.96 1.91
CA GLY A 191 -15.15 -12.29 0.66
C GLY A 191 -13.65 -12.03 0.70
N THR A 192 -13.04 -11.89 -0.47
CA THR A 192 -11.59 -11.88 -0.69
C THR A 192 -11.07 -10.49 -1.09
N THR A 193 -9.95 -10.07 -0.50
CA THR A 193 -9.25 -8.84 -0.88
C THR A 193 -7.76 -9.09 -1.11
N GLY A 194 -7.31 -8.98 -2.36
CA GLY A 194 -5.88 -8.99 -2.70
C GLY A 194 -5.28 -7.59 -2.52
N PHE A 195 -4.49 -7.38 -1.47
CA PHE A 195 -4.08 -6.05 -1.03
C PHE A 195 -2.83 -5.55 -1.75
N GLU A 196 -1.72 -6.30 -1.68
CA GLU A 196 -0.46 -5.94 -2.37
C GLU A 196 0.10 -7.13 -3.16
N ILE A 197 0.88 -6.83 -4.20
CA ILE A 197 1.51 -7.80 -5.11
C ILE A 197 3.00 -7.49 -5.25
N ASN A 198 3.86 -8.50 -5.06
CA ASN A 198 5.30 -8.35 -5.25
C ASN A 198 5.73 -8.56 -6.72
N THR A 199 7.02 -8.37 -6.98
CA THR A 199 7.63 -8.50 -8.32
C THR A 199 7.48 -9.89 -8.94
N ALA A 200 7.40 -10.94 -8.11
CA ALA A 200 7.18 -12.31 -8.57
C ALA A 200 5.71 -12.60 -8.90
N GLY A 201 4.80 -11.66 -8.66
CA GLY A 201 3.36 -11.85 -8.84
C GLY A 201 2.68 -12.54 -7.65
N THR A 202 3.38 -12.66 -6.51
CA THR A 202 2.78 -13.15 -5.27
C THR A 202 1.97 -12.05 -4.62
N ILE A 203 0.73 -12.36 -4.26
CA ILE A 203 -0.21 -11.45 -3.61
C ILE A 203 -0.30 -11.80 -2.13
N ALA A 204 -0.24 -10.77 -1.29
CA ALA A 204 -0.69 -10.84 0.09
C ALA A 204 -2.03 -10.12 0.23
N GLY A 205 -2.88 -10.65 1.09
CA GLY A 205 -4.17 -10.05 1.36
C GLY A 205 -4.89 -10.77 2.47
N TYR A 206 -6.17 -10.46 2.62
CA TYR A 206 -7.02 -11.08 3.61
C TYR A 206 -8.36 -11.47 3.01
N TYR A 207 -9.04 -12.39 3.65
CA TYR A 207 -10.43 -12.69 3.38
C TYR A 207 -11.23 -12.67 4.67
N LYS A 208 -12.53 -12.48 4.51
CA LYS A 208 -13.49 -12.54 5.60
C LYS A 208 -14.39 -13.75 5.38
N ASP A 209 -14.42 -14.65 6.35
CA ASP A 209 -15.19 -15.89 6.30
C ASP A 209 -16.71 -15.65 6.50
N SER A 210 -17.50 -16.72 6.53
CA SER A 210 -18.94 -16.64 6.78
C SER A 210 -19.32 -16.18 8.19
N SER A 211 -18.39 -16.27 9.15
CA SER A 211 -18.57 -15.79 10.53
C SER A 211 -18.17 -14.32 10.70
N GLY A 212 -17.61 -13.71 9.66
CA GLY A 212 -17.16 -12.32 9.67
C GLY A 212 -15.76 -12.14 10.26
N VAL A 213 -14.97 -13.21 10.37
CA VAL A 213 -13.59 -13.22 10.89
C VAL A 213 -12.59 -13.04 9.75
N TYR A 214 -11.56 -12.25 9.99
CA TYR A 214 -10.48 -12.00 9.02
C TYR A 214 -9.39 -13.07 9.10
N HIS A 215 -8.91 -13.48 7.93
CA HIS A 215 -7.81 -14.41 7.76
C HIS A 215 -6.83 -13.88 6.72
N GLY A 216 -5.53 -14.06 6.96
CA GLY A 216 -4.51 -13.72 5.97
C GLY A 216 -4.41 -14.79 4.90
N PHE A 217 -3.97 -14.40 3.70
CA PHE A 217 -3.58 -15.35 2.66
C PHE A 217 -2.39 -14.88 1.85
N VAL A 218 -1.74 -15.84 1.18
CA VAL A 218 -0.74 -15.63 0.15
C VAL A 218 -1.20 -16.36 -1.10
N ARG A 219 -1.27 -15.66 -2.24
CA ARG A 219 -1.54 -16.26 -3.54
C ARG A 219 -0.30 -16.17 -4.41
N THR A 220 0.24 -17.30 -4.84
CA THR A 220 1.37 -17.35 -5.78
C THR A 220 0.95 -16.91 -7.19
N ALA A 221 1.92 -16.60 -8.05
CA ALA A 221 1.65 -16.22 -9.44
C ALA A 221 0.88 -17.31 -10.22
N THR A 222 1.12 -18.59 -9.93
CA THR A 222 0.42 -19.73 -10.53
C THR A 222 -0.98 -19.94 -9.96
N GLY A 223 -1.39 -19.17 -8.95
CA GLY A 223 -2.72 -19.21 -8.37
C GLY A 223 -2.89 -20.09 -7.14
N THR A 224 -1.83 -20.75 -6.64
CA THR A 224 -1.88 -21.47 -5.37
C THR A 224 -2.11 -20.50 -4.22
N ILE A 225 -3.15 -20.74 -3.41
CA ILE A 225 -3.52 -19.94 -2.24
C ILE A 225 -3.16 -20.71 -0.96
N THR A 226 -2.45 -20.04 -0.05
CA THR A 226 -2.19 -20.52 1.31
C THR A 226 -2.75 -19.52 2.30
N THR A 227 -3.64 -19.96 3.18
CA THR A 227 -4.25 -19.14 4.23
C THR A 227 -3.46 -19.24 5.53
N PHE A 228 -3.57 -18.25 6.39
CA PHE A 228 -2.96 -18.26 7.73
C PHE A 228 -3.71 -17.34 8.70
N SER A 229 -3.59 -17.66 9.98
CA SER A 229 -4.03 -16.82 11.09
C SER A 229 -2.85 -16.55 12.01
N VAL A 230 -2.69 -15.30 12.46
CA VAL A 230 -1.70 -14.91 13.45
C VAL A 230 -2.10 -15.49 14.82
N PRO A 231 -1.21 -16.19 15.54
CA PRO A 231 -1.50 -16.69 16.88
C PRO A 231 -1.96 -15.58 17.84
N GLY A 232 -3.06 -15.84 18.58
CA GLY A 232 -3.67 -14.86 19.47
C GLY A 232 -4.66 -13.90 18.80
N SER A 233 -4.93 -14.07 17.50
CA SER A 233 -6.03 -13.35 16.83
C SER A 233 -7.38 -13.71 17.43
N GLY A 234 -8.29 -12.73 17.48
CA GLY A 234 -9.68 -12.96 17.86
C GLY A 234 -10.45 -13.71 16.78
N THR A 235 -11.51 -14.40 17.19
CA THR A 235 -12.33 -15.27 16.33
C THR A 235 -13.79 -14.82 16.28
N SER A 236 -14.08 -13.59 16.71
CA SER A 236 -15.42 -12.99 16.61
C SER A 236 -15.52 -12.03 15.42
N LEU A 237 -16.75 -11.58 15.13
CA LEU A 237 -17.05 -10.63 14.07
C LEU A 237 -16.05 -9.45 14.03
N ASN A 238 -15.46 -9.22 12.86
CA ASN A 238 -14.49 -8.16 12.58
C ASN A 238 -13.16 -8.27 13.36
N GLN A 239 -12.84 -9.41 13.96
CA GLN A 239 -11.52 -9.74 14.51
C GLN A 239 -10.72 -10.59 13.51
N GLY A 240 -9.46 -10.92 13.82
CA GLY A 240 -8.66 -11.82 13.00
C GLY A 240 -7.40 -11.20 12.41
N THR A 241 -6.90 -11.79 11.33
CA THR A 241 -5.64 -11.43 10.68
C THR A 241 -5.87 -10.64 9.40
N LEU A 242 -5.28 -9.45 9.30
CA LEU A 242 -5.27 -8.61 8.10
C LEU A 242 -3.84 -8.51 7.57
N ALA A 243 -3.51 -9.34 6.59
CA ALA A 243 -2.24 -9.25 5.90
C ALA A 243 -2.25 -8.04 4.96
N GLY A 244 -1.21 -7.21 5.04
CA GLY A 244 -1.09 -5.99 4.27
C GLY A 244 -0.02 -6.14 3.20
N ILE A 245 1.11 -5.48 3.44
CA ILE A 245 2.16 -5.27 2.45
C ILE A 245 3.09 -6.48 2.30
N ILE A 246 3.61 -6.74 1.10
CA ILE A 246 4.53 -7.81 0.73
C ILE A 246 5.74 -7.28 -0.05
N ASN A 247 6.94 -7.59 0.42
CA ASN A 247 8.17 -7.21 -0.29
C ASN A 247 8.58 -8.24 -1.36
N THR A 248 9.65 -7.92 -2.10
CA THR A 248 10.21 -8.79 -3.15
C THR A 248 10.68 -10.15 -2.64
N GLY A 249 11.10 -10.24 -1.38
CA GLY A 249 11.48 -11.48 -0.70
C GLY A 249 10.30 -12.28 -0.14
N GLY A 250 9.06 -11.83 -0.33
CA GLY A 250 7.86 -12.49 0.18
C GLY A 250 7.62 -12.30 1.69
N LEU A 251 8.32 -11.34 2.31
CA LEU A 251 8.06 -10.92 3.68
C LEU A 251 6.80 -10.06 3.70
N ILE A 252 5.87 -10.40 4.58
CA ILE A 252 4.57 -9.75 4.68
C ILE A 252 4.47 -9.01 6.01
N ALA A 253 4.10 -7.73 5.98
CA ALA A 253 3.70 -7.00 7.18
C ALA A 253 2.19 -6.79 7.20
N GLY A 254 1.62 -6.82 8.39
CA GLY A 254 0.19 -6.62 8.58
C GLY A 254 -0.14 -6.43 10.05
N TYR A 255 -1.41 -6.54 10.38
CA TYR A 255 -1.85 -6.49 11.77
C TYR A 255 -2.95 -7.53 12.03
N ASN A 256 -3.09 -7.94 13.28
CA ASN A 256 -4.21 -8.73 13.73
C ASN A 256 -4.99 -8.00 14.82
N LYS A 257 -6.28 -8.30 14.92
CA LYS A 257 -7.16 -7.84 15.98
C LYS A 257 -7.47 -9.01 16.90
N ASP A 258 -7.13 -8.88 18.18
CA ASP A 258 -7.34 -9.93 19.18
C ASP A 258 -8.80 -9.98 19.70
N ALA A 259 -9.07 -10.89 20.64
CA ALA A 259 -10.39 -11.05 21.25
C ALA A 259 -10.86 -9.81 22.04
N ASN A 260 -9.94 -8.99 22.52
CA ASN A 260 -10.20 -7.74 23.24
C ASN A 260 -10.33 -6.54 22.29
N SER A 261 -10.31 -6.78 20.98
CA SER A 261 -10.31 -5.74 19.94
C SER A 261 -9.05 -4.87 19.87
N THR A 262 -7.94 -5.31 20.46
CA THR A 262 -6.64 -4.65 20.36
C THR A 262 -5.93 -5.05 19.07
N PHE A 263 -5.28 -4.07 18.42
CA PHE A 263 -4.50 -4.27 17.21
C PHE A 263 -3.03 -4.56 17.53
N HIS A 264 -2.47 -5.56 16.84
CA HIS A 264 -1.07 -6.00 17.00
C HIS A 264 -0.41 -6.10 15.63
N GLY A 265 0.79 -5.54 15.48
CA GLY A 265 1.56 -5.63 14.24
C GLY A 265 2.23 -7.01 14.11
N PHE A 266 2.36 -7.52 12.89
CA PHE A 266 3.10 -8.76 12.64
C PHE A 266 3.95 -8.72 11.36
N LEU A 267 4.93 -9.60 11.31
CA LEU A 267 5.73 -9.95 10.15
C LEU A 267 5.60 -11.44 9.86
N ARG A 268 5.34 -11.82 8.61
CA ARG A 268 5.32 -13.21 8.15
C ARG A 268 6.41 -13.44 7.09
N THR A 269 7.28 -14.41 7.29
CA THR A 269 8.31 -14.79 6.31
C THR A 269 7.69 -15.54 5.11
N GLY A 270 8.42 -15.63 4.00
CA GLY A 270 8.00 -16.45 2.85
C GLY A 270 7.77 -17.93 3.21
N ALA A 271 8.54 -18.46 4.18
CA ALA A 271 8.38 -19.81 4.72
C ALA A 271 7.20 -19.96 5.70
N GLY A 272 6.57 -18.86 6.11
CA GLY A 272 5.37 -18.86 6.95
C GLY A 272 5.57 -18.64 8.44
N THR A 273 6.80 -18.35 8.89
CA THR A 273 7.06 -17.96 10.28
C THR A 273 6.44 -16.59 10.55
N ILE A 274 5.70 -16.47 11.67
CA ILE A 274 5.05 -15.21 12.09
C ILE A 274 5.73 -14.68 13.35
N THR A 275 6.11 -13.41 13.33
CA THR A 275 6.62 -12.65 14.48
C THR A 275 5.67 -11.49 14.76
N LYS A 276 5.23 -11.32 16.02
CA LYS A 276 4.42 -10.18 16.44
C LYS A 276 5.29 -9.08 17.04
N PHE A 277 4.84 -7.84 16.90
CA PHE A 277 5.43 -6.65 17.50
C PHE A 277 4.44 -6.11 18.53
N ASP A 278 4.35 -6.80 19.67
CA ASP A 278 3.61 -6.31 20.83
C ASP A 278 4.63 -5.51 21.67
N VAL A 279 4.34 -4.24 21.95
CA VAL A 279 5.12 -3.38 22.87
C VAL A 279 4.58 -3.42 24.28
#